data_AF-A0A956CKH7-F1
#
_entry.id   AF-A0A956CKH7-F1
#
_cell.length_a   1.000
_cell.length_b   1.000
_cell.length_c   1.000
_cell.angle_alpha   90.00
_cell.angle_beta   90.00
_cell.angle_gamma   90.00
#
_symmetry.space_group_name_H-M   'P 1'
#
loop_
_entity.id
_entity.type
_entity.pdbx_description
1 polymer ?
#
loop_
_entity_poly.entity_id
_entity_poly.type
_entity_poly.pdbx_seq_one_letter_code
_entity_poly.pdbx_strand_id
1 'polypeptide(L)'
;MKIFIDSADLNEIRDVASMGVVDGVTTNPSLIAKTGRGLKEVIADICEIVDGPISAEVVATDYDGMIREGRTLAAMHKNVVVKVPLIAEGLRAVRTFTNEGIRTNVTLCFSATQAMLAAKAGATYIS
;
A
#
# COMPACT_ATOMS: atom_id res chain seq x y z
N MET A 1 5.87 18.59 0.34
CA MET A 1 5.65 17.52 -0.66
C MET A 1 6.41 16.31 -0.16
N LYS A 2 5.80 15.12 -0.17
CA LYS A 2 6.51 13.87 0.18
C LYS A 2 6.93 13.14 -1.11
N ILE A 3 8.04 12.42 -1.07
CA ILE A 3 8.58 11.67 -2.21
C ILE A 3 8.62 10.20 -1.85
N PHE A 4 7.88 9.36 -2.57
CA PHE A 4 7.88 7.92 -2.40
C PHE A 4 8.56 7.25 -3.59
N ILE A 5 9.29 6.17 -3.34
CA ILE A 5 9.87 5.33 -4.39
C ILE A 5 8.91 4.17 -4.71
N ASP A 6 8.71 3.88 -6.01
CA ASP A 6 7.89 2.75 -6.46
C ASP A 6 8.79 1.56 -6.83
N SER A 7 9.20 0.81 -5.81
CA SER A 7 10.11 -0.33 -5.99
C SER A 7 9.92 -1.37 -4.90
N ALA A 8 10.35 -2.60 -5.21
CA ALA A 8 10.54 -3.68 -4.24
C ALA A 8 12.00 -4.17 -4.22
N ASP A 9 12.91 -3.53 -4.97
CA ASP A 9 14.34 -3.82 -4.96
C ASP A 9 14.99 -3.11 -3.77
N LEU A 10 15.51 -3.91 -2.82
CA LEU A 10 16.12 -3.39 -1.61
C LEU A 10 17.40 -2.59 -1.86
N ASN A 11 18.12 -2.82 -2.97
CA ASN A 11 19.30 -2.04 -3.30
C ASN A 11 18.89 -0.64 -3.75
N GLU A 12 17.92 -0.56 -4.66
CA GLU A 12 17.37 0.72 -5.13
C GLU A 12 16.80 1.53 -3.95
N ILE A 13 16.04 0.87 -3.07
CA ILE A 13 15.45 1.54 -1.91
C ILE A 13 16.53 2.05 -0.95
N ARG A 14 17.60 1.28 -0.69
CA ARG A 14 18.74 1.73 0.14
C ARG A 14 19.48 2.90 -0.49
N ASP A 15 19.72 2.84 -1.79
CA ASP A 15 20.45 3.87 -2.52
C ASP A 15 19.70 5.21 -2.42
N VAL A 16 18.40 5.24 -2.72
CA VAL A 16 17.62 6.49 -2.65
C VAL A 16 17.36 6.92 -1.20
N ALA A 17 17.17 5.97 -0.25
CA ALA A 17 17.08 6.31 1.17
C ALA A 17 18.36 6.97 1.70
N SER A 18 19.54 6.53 1.26
CA SER A 18 20.84 7.12 1.65
C SER A 18 21.00 8.57 1.19
N MET A 19 20.26 9.01 0.16
CA MET A 19 20.24 10.39 -0.30
C MET A 19 19.42 11.30 0.63
N GLY A 20 18.63 10.74 1.56
CA GLY A 20 17.79 11.50 2.50
C GLY A 20 16.55 12.13 1.87
N VAL A 21 16.10 11.63 0.71
CA VAL A 21 14.99 12.22 -0.07
C VAL A 21 13.72 11.37 -0.09
N VAL A 22 13.74 10.16 0.49
CA VAL A 22 12.60 9.22 0.46
C VAL A 22 11.79 9.30 1.75
N ASP A 23 10.48 9.50 1.62
CA ASP A 23 9.52 9.57 2.73
C ASP A 23 8.68 8.28 2.87
N GLY A 24 8.76 7.36 1.92
CA GLY A 24 7.92 6.15 1.87
C GLY A 24 8.16 5.32 0.62
N VAL A 25 7.49 4.17 0.56
CA VAL A 25 7.63 3.20 -0.55
C VAL A 25 6.24 2.78 -1.03
N THR A 26 6.06 2.67 -2.34
CA THR A 26 4.92 1.96 -2.92
C THR A 26 5.39 0.65 -3.54
N THR A 27 4.62 -0.40 -3.30
CA THR A 27 4.82 -1.69 -3.97
C THR A 27 3.54 -2.08 -4.70
N ASN A 28 3.65 -3.14 -5.50
CA ASN A 28 2.54 -3.83 -6.13
C ASN A 28 2.93 -5.31 -6.34
N PRO A 29 1.98 -6.20 -6.64
CA PRO A 29 2.26 -7.63 -6.78
C PRO A 29 3.33 -7.94 -7.82
N SER A 30 3.40 -7.17 -8.92
CA SER A 30 4.39 -7.37 -9.97
C SER A 30 5.81 -7.00 -9.52
N LEU A 31 5.99 -5.91 -8.78
CA LEU A 31 7.28 -5.52 -8.21
C LEU A 31 7.77 -6.55 -7.21
N ILE A 32 6.90 -7.01 -6.31
CA ILE A 32 7.22 -8.06 -5.33
C ILE A 32 7.61 -9.36 -6.05
N ALA A 33 6.86 -9.77 -7.07
CA ALA A 33 7.16 -10.99 -7.84
C ALA A 33 8.55 -10.96 -8.51
N LYS A 34 8.99 -9.79 -9.01
CA LYS A 34 10.33 -9.63 -9.61
C LYS A 34 11.48 -9.86 -8.63
N THR A 35 11.25 -9.73 -7.33
CA THR A 35 12.27 -10.01 -6.31
C THR A 35 12.54 -11.51 -6.15
N GLY A 36 11.61 -12.38 -6.58
CA GLY A 36 11.67 -13.82 -6.31
C GLY A 36 11.47 -14.20 -4.84
N ARG A 37 11.07 -13.25 -3.98
CA ARG A 37 10.92 -13.43 -2.52
C ARG A 37 9.46 -13.29 -2.07
N GLY A 38 9.19 -13.75 -0.85
CA GLY A 38 7.85 -13.64 -0.25
C GLY A 38 7.51 -12.21 0.17
N LEU A 39 6.25 -11.80 -0.04
CA LEU A 39 5.75 -10.46 0.29
C LEU A 39 6.12 -10.01 1.71
N LYS A 40 5.89 -10.87 2.71
CA LYS A 40 6.14 -10.54 4.12
C LYS A 40 7.62 -10.23 4.39
N GLU A 41 8.52 -10.99 3.77
CA GLU A 41 9.97 -10.78 3.93
C GLU A 41 10.40 -9.46 3.29
N VAL A 42 9.94 -9.20 2.06
CA VAL A 42 10.28 -7.97 1.35
C VAL A 42 9.74 -6.74 2.10
N ILE A 43 8.48 -6.78 2.56
CA ILE A 43 7.89 -5.66 3.31
C ILE A 43 8.63 -5.43 4.63
N ALA A 44 9.01 -6.49 5.36
CA ALA A 44 9.80 -6.36 6.58
C ALA A 44 11.16 -5.70 6.30
N ASP A 45 11.88 -6.15 5.28
CA ASP A 45 13.18 -5.56 4.90
C ASP A 45 13.04 -4.08 4.48
N ILE A 46 11.97 -3.72 3.78
CA ILE A 46 11.69 -2.31 3.43
C ILE A 46 11.42 -1.47 4.69
N CYS A 47 10.70 -2.01 5.68
CA CYS A 47 10.44 -1.31 6.95
C CYS A 47 11.73 -1.03 7.75
N GLU A 48 12.76 -1.86 7.61
CA GLU A 48 14.07 -1.64 8.25
C GLU A 48 14.89 -0.54 7.54
N ILE A 49 14.61 -0.26 6.26
CA ILE A 49 15.32 0.76 5.47
C ILE A 49 14.62 2.12 5.55
N VAL A 50 13.29 2.15 5.54
CA VAL A 50 12.48 3.37 5.47
C VAL A 50 11.46 3.43 6.62
N ASP A 51 11.65 4.38 7.55
CA ASP A 51 10.67 4.67 8.61
C ASP A 51 9.55 5.60 8.11
N GLY A 52 8.82 5.15 7.10
CA GLY A 52 7.76 5.90 6.44
C GLY A 52 6.66 4.98 5.88
N PRO A 53 5.57 5.52 5.31
CA PRO A 53 4.47 4.71 4.79
C PRO A 53 4.92 3.74 3.69
N ILE A 54 4.54 2.46 3.81
CA ILE A 54 4.86 1.40 2.85
C ILE A 54 3.55 0.82 2.31
N SER A 55 3.23 1.10 1.05
CA SER A 55 2.00 0.57 0.44
C SER A 55 2.20 -0.87 -0.01
N ALA A 56 1.41 -1.79 0.54
CA ALA A 56 1.36 -3.21 0.17
C ALA A 56 -0.04 -3.59 -0.32
N GLU A 57 -0.14 -4.26 -1.47
CA GLU A 57 -1.41 -4.43 -2.20
C GLU A 57 -2.10 -5.77 -1.92
N VAL A 58 -3.42 -5.71 -1.76
CA VAL A 58 -4.28 -6.90 -1.77
C VAL A 58 -4.41 -7.45 -3.20
N VAL A 59 -4.57 -8.75 -3.34
CA VAL A 59 -4.72 -9.41 -4.66
C VAL A 59 -6.17 -9.84 -4.89
N ALA A 60 -6.93 -10.11 -3.82
CA ALA A 60 -8.34 -10.41 -3.90
C ALA A 60 -9.15 -9.28 -4.55
N THR A 61 -10.20 -9.67 -5.28
CA THR A 61 -11.12 -8.75 -5.96
C THR A 61 -12.52 -8.72 -5.32
N ASP A 62 -12.80 -9.66 -4.42
CA ASP A 62 -14.01 -9.69 -3.59
C ASP A 62 -13.76 -9.06 -2.21
N TYR A 63 -14.82 -8.54 -1.59
CA TYR A 63 -14.72 -7.85 -0.30
C TYR A 63 -14.12 -8.72 0.81
N ASP A 64 -14.58 -9.97 0.97
CA ASP A 64 -14.14 -10.83 2.08
C ASP A 64 -12.66 -11.19 1.96
N GLY A 65 -12.20 -11.47 0.73
CA GLY A 65 -10.81 -11.67 0.39
C GLY A 65 -9.96 -10.43 0.71
N MET A 66 -10.40 -9.25 0.27
CA MET A 66 -9.69 -8.00 0.55
C MET A 66 -9.57 -7.74 2.05
N ILE A 67 -10.64 -7.94 2.83
CA ILE A 67 -10.61 -7.74 4.28
C ILE A 67 -9.61 -8.68 4.96
N ARG A 68 -9.62 -9.97 4.59
CA ARG A 68 -8.70 -10.96 5.16
C ARG A 68 -7.24 -10.62 4.82
N GLU A 69 -6.96 -10.32 3.56
CA GLU A 69 -5.61 -9.97 3.11
C GLU A 69 -5.15 -8.65 3.73
N GLY A 70 -5.97 -7.61 3.65
CA GLY A 70 -5.64 -6.28 4.16
C GLY A 70 -5.35 -6.26 5.66
N ARG A 71 -6.12 -6.98 6.49
CA ARG A 71 -5.81 -7.13 7.92
C ARG A 71 -4.48 -7.86 8.15
N THR A 72 -4.19 -8.87 7.34
CA THR A 72 -2.91 -9.59 7.40
C THR A 72 -1.74 -8.67 7.06
N LEU A 73 -1.88 -7.82 6.04
CA LEU A 73 -0.88 -6.82 5.66
C LEU A 73 -0.69 -5.76 6.75
N ALA A 74 -1.78 -5.18 7.25
CA ALA A 74 -1.76 -4.14 8.28
C ALA A 74 -1.10 -4.62 9.59
N ALA A 75 -1.23 -5.91 9.91
CA ALA A 75 -0.61 -6.51 11.09
C ALA A 75 0.92 -6.73 10.96
N MET A 76 1.50 -6.61 9.75
CA MET A 76 2.94 -6.86 9.55
C MET A 76 3.81 -5.81 10.22
N HIS A 77 3.45 -4.53 10.08
CA HIS A 77 4.20 -3.42 10.67
C HIS A 77 3.36 -2.13 10.69
N LYS A 78 3.58 -1.26 11.68
CA LYS A 78 2.86 0.03 11.84
C LYS A 78 2.93 0.93 10.60
N ASN A 79 4.00 0.79 9.81
CA ASN A 79 4.23 1.62 8.62
C ASN A 79 3.47 1.13 7.38
N VAL A 80 2.90 -0.09 7.40
CA VAL A 80 2.13 -0.62 6.29
C VAL A 80 0.87 0.20 6.04
N VAL A 81 0.62 0.46 4.75
CA VAL A 81 -0.59 1.03 4.20
C VAL A 81 -1.19 0.02 3.24
N VAL A 82 -2.43 -0.38 3.47
CA VAL A 82 -3.09 -1.39 2.64
C VAL A 82 -3.50 -0.75 1.31
N LYS A 83 -2.89 -1.18 0.22
CA LYS A 83 -3.21 -0.70 -1.11
C LYS A 83 -4.38 -1.50 -1.69
N VAL A 84 -5.43 -0.80 -2.11
CA VAL A 84 -6.72 -1.39 -2.50
C VAL A 84 -7.12 -0.87 -3.89
N PRO A 85 -7.54 -1.71 -4.85
CA PRO A 85 -7.96 -1.24 -6.16
C PRO A 85 -9.28 -0.47 -6.08
N LEU A 86 -9.42 0.57 -6.91
CA LEU A 86 -10.63 1.40 -6.99
C LEU A 86 -11.76 0.68 -7.76
N ILE A 87 -12.38 -0.29 -7.09
CA ILE A 87 -13.59 -1.01 -7.53
C ILE A 87 -14.66 -0.95 -6.42
N ALA A 88 -15.91 -1.35 -6.74
CA ALA A 88 -17.01 -1.27 -5.78
C ALA A 88 -16.74 -2.00 -4.45
N GLU A 89 -16.23 -3.23 -4.53
CA GLU A 89 -15.84 -4.01 -3.35
C GLU A 89 -14.64 -3.39 -2.61
N GLY A 90 -13.72 -2.76 -3.36
CA GLY A 90 -12.59 -2.02 -2.81
C GLY A 90 -13.03 -0.80 -1.99
N LEU A 91 -14.00 -0.03 -2.48
CA LEU A 91 -14.56 1.10 -1.73
C LEU A 91 -15.26 0.64 -0.44
N ARG A 92 -15.95 -0.51 -0.48
CA ARG A 92 -16.52 -1.13 0.73
C ARG A 92 -15.43 -1.56 1.70
N ALA A 93 -14.36 -2.20 1.22
CA ALA A 93 -13.23 -2.61 2.04
C ALA A 93 -12.53 -1.41 2.69
N VAL A 94 -12.28 -0.34 1.93
CA VAL A 94 -11.70 0.93 2.43
C VAL A 94 -12.51 1.50 3.58
N ARG A 95 -13.84 1.49 3.48
CA ARG A 95 -14.71 1.97 4.56
C ARG A 95 -14.54 1.16 5.84
N THR A 96 -14.47 -0.17 5.72
CA THR A 96 -14.24 -1.08 6.85
C THR A 96 -12.86 -0.84 7.46
N PHE A 97 -11.80 -0.77 6.65
CA PHE A 97 -10.44 -0.48 7.12
C PHE A 97 -10.35 0.87 7.83
N THR A 98 -11.02 1.90 7.32
CA THR A 98 -11.07 3.22 7.95
C THR A 98 -11.67 3.15 9.35
N ASN A 99 -12.78 2.42 9.52
CA ASN A 99 -13.41 2.22 10.83
C ASN A 99 -12.52 1.42 11.80
N GLU A 100 -11.64 0.57 11.27
CA GLU A 100 -10.66 -0.21 12.04
C GLU A 100 -9.35 0.55 12.30
N GLY A 101 -9.21 1.79 11.81
CA GLY A 101 -7.97 2.57 11.93
C GLY A 101 -6.82 2.06 11.03
N ILE A 102 -7.12 1.21 10.05
CA ILE A 102 -6.17 0.69 9.09
C ILE A 102 -6.01 1.70 7.95
N ARG A 103 -4.78 2.17 7.73
CA ARG A 103 -4.45 3.13 6.66
C ARG A 103 -4.55 2.45 5.29
N THR A 104 -5.14 3.15 4.33
CA THR A 104 -5.36 2.64 2.97
C THR A 104 -4.82 3.56 1.89
N ASN A 105 -4.31 2.97 0.81
CA ASN A 105 -3.97 3.67 -0.43
C ASN A 105 -4.85 3.13 -1.57
N VAL A 106 -5.83 3.90 -2.01
CA VAL A 106 -6.71 3.48 -3.10
C VAL A 106 -6.03 3.72 -4.44
N THR A 107 -5.75 2.65 -5.18
CA THR A 107 -4.97 2.70 -6.44
C THR A 107 -5.84 2.53 -7.67
N LEU A 108 -5.26 2.78 -8.85
CA LEU A 108 -5.92 2.68 -10.16
C LEU A 108 -7.04 3.73 -10.31
N CYS A 109 -6.78 4.93 -9.80
CA CYS A 109 -7.65 6.09 -9.95
C CYS A 109 -7.29 6.88 -11.22
N PHE A 110 -8.23 6.99 -12.17
CA PHE A 110 -7.99 7.63 -13.46
C PHE A 110 -8.87 8.87 -13.70
N SER A 111 -9.68 9.26 -12.71
CA SER A 111 -10.58 10.41 -12.81
C SER A 111 -10.83 11.07 -11.45
N ALA A 112 -11.14 12.38 -11.47
CA ALA A 112 -11.45 13.12 -10.25
C ALA A 112 -12.70 12.58 -9.51
N THR A 113 -13.68 12.05 -10.25
CA THR A 113 -14.89 11.46 -9.66
C THR A 113 -14.58 10.14 -8.94
N GLN A 114 -13.69 9.30 -9.48
CA GLN A 114 -13.17 8.12 -8.78
C GLN A 114 -12.42 8.53 -7.49
N ALA A 115 -11.54 9.53 -7.57
CA ALA A 115 -10.82 10.03 -6.41
C ALA A 115 -11.79 10.53 -5.32
N MET A 116 -12.85 11.25 -5.71
CA MET A 116 -13.88 11.71 -4.79
C MET A 116 -14.58 10.53 -4.09
N LEU A 117 -14.88 9.43 -4.79
CA LEU A 117 -15.47 8.23 -4.18
C LEU A 117 -14.53 7.59 -3.16
N ALA A 118 -13.25 7.45 -3.50
CA ALA A 118 -12.23 6.92 -2.59
C ALA A 118 -12.07 7.79 -1.34
N ALA A 119 -12.04 9.11 -1.50
CA ALA A 119 -11.98 10.07 -0.40
C ALA A 119 -13.21 9.95 0.53
N LYS A 120 -14.42 9.83 -0.05
CA LYS A 120 -15.65 9.65 0.75
C LYS A 120 -15.71 8.30 1.46
N ALA A 121 -15.06 7.26 0.94
CA ALA A 121 -14.94 5.97 1.60
C ALA A 121 -14.03 6.01 2.83
N GLY A 122 -13.09 6.97 2.89
CA GLY A 122 -12.16 7.17 4.01
C GLY A 122 -10.69 6.87 3.69
N ALA A 123 -10.33 6.81 2.40
CA ALA A 123 -8.96 6.53 1.98
C ALA A 123 -7.93 7.46 2.63
N THR A 124 -6.78 6.91 3.07
CA THR A 124 -5.66 7.71 3.58
C THR A 124 -4.86 8.34 2.44
N TYR A 125 -4.69 7.60 1.35
CA TYR A 125 -4.06 8.04 0.09
C TYR A 125 -4.92 7.60 -1.09
N ILE A 126 -4.79 8.31 -2.21
CA ILE A 126 -5.42 7.98 -3.50
C ILE A 126 -4.34 8.10 -4.56
N SER A 127 -4.14 7.04 -5.35
CA SER A 127 -3.14 6.90 -6.41
C SER A 127 -3.79 6.64 -7.76
#